data_AF-A0A8H3E1R5-F1
#
_entry.id   AF-A0A8H3E1R5-F1
#
_cell.length_a   1.000
_cell.length_b   1.000
_cell.length_c   1.000
_cell.angle_alpha   90.00
_cell.angle_beta   90.00
_cell.angle_gamma   90.00
#
_symmetry.space_group_name_H-M   'P 1'
#
loop_
_entity.id
_entity.type
_entity.pdbx_description
1 polymer ?
#
loop_
_entity_poly.entity_id
_entity_poly.type
_entity_poly.pdbx_seq_one_letter_code
_entity_poly.pdbx_strand_id
1 'polypeptide(L)'
;YPRIREIIDEVPYRLLEGREAQLVLGIQATIQSLIDESPLHLRIDPKNITTTQVLRRCSAIGPHYLSHVLFRTYSYRNRYAALVEPEVLVEDLVARLEQYLKDEVSSDLTLYYALSASLSFILSCNAMQPLAEQFVDIKYIRRLIRSYSSGRTANMLGCTPWLLMRSERSDEPWSNYSSLELLEYLWSTLMATAQSGSSALKRLDVTYLTHGMLYLLTSPHRYALSSKDCNTIHRILDWSLSSKKIQSVYHAHYVRRLSHDVTTMTDKDAFALHVIGAMYCLVYYSPWEDSYVLPTSEIYILMVNYVRSDKIPTYDLDAFDILACSPIPKCSPQLVQLLSSYDLITHLSNASGSEDVNTQVFATSQLWLFLSMSIYEADRTSPTLSILEQELLKYPGLENNLERQEAVAEGLETKLMVLPSDVYYGVKVYLYRVMEVMLQHRSTPLPQFVHSGLMRVPAGLRGMESFVNYETERSVVYPDLVFDSDGWPGAVSSQDD
;
A
#
# COMPACT_ATOMS: atom_id res chain seq x y z
N TYR A 1 31.85 -26.43 1.35
CA TYR A 1 30.49 -26.41 1.91
C TYR A 1 29.57 -27.48 1.29
N PRO A 2 29.38 -27.56 -0.05
CA PRO A 2 28.43 -28.51 -0.65
C PRO A 2 28.74 -29.98 -0.32
N ARG A 3 30.00 -30.40 -0.43
CA ARG A 3 30.43 -31.79 -0.13
C ARG A 3 30.16 -32.26 1.31
N ILE A 4 30.16 -31.34 2.27
CA ILE A 4 29.90 -31.67 3.69
C ILE A 4 28.39 -31.79 3.92
N ARG A 5 27.60 -30.87 3.37
CA ARG A 5 26.13 -30.94 3.42
C ARG A 5 25.57 -32.12 2.63
N GLU A 6 26.18 -32.52 1.52
CA GLU A 6 25.80 -33.76 0.80
C GLU A 6 25.83 -35.00 1.68
N ILE A 7 26.80 -35.06 2.60
CA ILE A 7 26.96 -36.20 3.51
C ILE A 7 25.96 -36.11 4.66
N ILE A 8 25.70 -34.89 5.17
CA ILE A 8 24.80 -34.65 6.29
C ILE A 8 23.33 -34.79 5.86
N ASP A 9 22.97 -34.20 4.74
CA ASP A 9 21.62 -34.17 4.20
C ASP A 9 21.37 -35.38 3.28
N GLU A 10 22.39 -36.17 2.92
CA GLU A 10 22.26 -37.29 1.98
C GLU A 10 21.58 -36.90 0.65
N VAL A 11 21.69 -35.63 0.25
CA VAL A 11 21.20 -35.11 -1.03
C VAL A 11 22.42 -34.89 -1.94
N PRO A 12 22.44 -35.40 -3.17
CA PRO A 12 23.59 -35.27 -4.06
C PRO A 12 23.64 -33.88 -4.71
N TYR A 13 23.97 -32.85 -3.92
CA TYR A 13 24.02 -31.44 -4.34
C TYR A 13 24.96 -31.18 -5.53
N ARG A 14 25.96 -32.02 -5.78
CA ARG A 14 26.84 -31.97 -6.95
C ARG A 14 26.12 -32.19 -8.28
N LEU A 15 24.94 -32.81 -8.26
CA LEU A 15 24.11 -32.98 -9.45
C LEU A 15 23.22 -31.76 -9.70
N LEU A 16 23.25 -30.76 -8.82
CA LEU A 16 22.44 -29.56 -8.90
C LEU A 16 23.25 -28.43 -9.55
N GLU A 17 23.14 -28.33 -10.88
CA GLU A 17 23.60 -27.17 -11.63
C GLU A 17 22.40 -26.24 -11.83
N GLY A 18 22.33 -25.15 -11.04
CA GLY A 18 21.25 -24.17 -11.15
C GLY A 18 21.27 -23.11 -10.05
N ARG A 19 20.98 -21.86 -10.42
CA ARG A 19 20.93 -20.69 -9.52
C ARG A 19 19.96 -20.92 -8.35
N GLU A 20 18.81 -21.55 -8.62
CA GLU A 20 17.78 -21.87 -7.61
C GLU A 20 18.30 -22.75 -6.48
N ALA A 21 19.02 -23.83 -6.82
CA ALA A 21 19.56 -24.76 -5.83
C ALA A 21 20.62 -24.09 -4.94
N GLN A 22 21.42 -23.19 -5.51
CA GLN A 22 22.41 -22.42 -4.75
C GLN A 22 21.74 -21.50 -3.73
N LEU A 23 20.64 -20.84 -4.12
CA LEU A 23 19.88 -19.95 -3.24
C LEU A 23 19.19 -20.70 -2.11
N VAL A 24 18.52 -21.81 -2.43
CA VAL A 24 17.90 -22.69 -1.42
C VAL A 24 18.94 -23.15 -0.38
N LEU A 25 20.13 -23.56 -0.83
CA LEU A 25 21.21 -23.98 0.07
C LEU A 25 21.77 -22.81 0.89
N GLY A 26 21.91 -21.62 0.28
CA GLY A 26 22.35 -20.42 0.97
C GLY A 26 21.38 -19.98 2.07
N ILE A 27 20.08 -20.00 1.79
CA ILE A 27 19.02 -19.69 2.77
C ILE A 27 19.04 -20.73 3.89
N GLN A 28 19.06 -22.02 3.57
CA GLN A 28 19.08 -23.09 4.57
C GLN A 28 20.32 -23.01 5.48
N ALA A 29 21.48 -22.71 4.91
CA ALA A 29 22.72 -22.51 5.66
C ALA A 29 22.61 -21.33 6.64
N THR A 30 21.98 -20.24 6.21
CA THR A 30 21.80 -19.04 7.03
C THR A 30 20.82 -19.28 8.17
N ILE A 31 19.70 -19.95 7.89
CA ILE A 31 18.75 -20.40 8.93
C ILE A 31 19.46 -21.29 9.95
N GLN A 32 20.28 -22.24 9.50
CA GLN A 32 21.03 -23.11 10.40
C GLN A 32 21.99 -22.30 11.29
N SER A 33 22.72 -21.33 10.72
CA SER A 33 23.61 -20.45 11.49
C SER A 33 22.83 -19.68 12.57
N LEU A 34 21.65 -19.13 12.24
CA LEU A 34 20.80 -18.42 13.20
C LEU A 34 20.29 -19.34 14.32
N ILE A 35 19.98 -20.59 14.00
CA ILE A 35 19.57 -21.60 14.98
C ILE A 35 20.75 -21.92 15.91
N ASP A 36 21.92 -22.19 15.34
CA ASP A 36 23.13 -22.61 16.06
C ASP A 36 23.73 -21.47 16.91
N GLU A 37 23.62 -20.21 16.45
CA GLU A 37 24.10 -19.00 17.15
C GLU A 37 23.16 -18.50 18.24
N SER A 38 21.90 -18.96 18.27
CA SER A 38 20.98 -18.59 19.36
C SER A 38 21.62 -18.98 20.70
N PRO A 39 21.76 -18.06 21.67
CA PRO A 39 22.33 -18.36 22.99
C PRO A 39 21.48 -19.40 23.76
N LEU A 40 20.25 -19.67 23.29
CA LEU A 40 19.43 -20.77 23.71
C LEU A 40 19.89 -22.13 23.11
N HIS A 41 20.63 -22.26 22.02
CA HIS A 41 21.12 -23.60 21.64
C HIS A 41 22.01 -24.25 22.73
N LEU A 42 22.58 -23.42 23.63
CA LEU A 42 23.26 -23.80 24.88
C LEU A 42 22.40 -23.64 26.17
N ARG A 43 21.20 -23.04 26.09
CA ARG A 43 20.29 -22.71 27.22
C ARG A 43 18.79 -22.90 26.97
N ILE A 44 18.37 -23.59 25.90
CA ILE A 44 16.99 -24.02 25.67
C ILE A 44 16.72 -24.84 26.91
N ASP A 45 15.81 -24.37 27.75
CA ASP A 45 15.36 -25.17 28.88
C ASP A 45 15.04 -26.56 28.31
N PRO A 46 15.69 -27.65 28.76
CA PRO A 46 15.44 -28.99 28.25
C PRO A 46 13.96 -29.40 28.32
N LYS A 47 13.11 -28.60 28.98
CA LYS A 47 11.65 -28.69 28.99
C LYS A 47 10.93 -28.09 27.76
N ASN A 48 11.56 -27.26 26.93
CA ASN A 48 10.94 -26.70 25.70
C ASN A 48 11.19 -27.58 24.47
N ILE A 49 10.89 -28.87 24.63
CA ILE A 49 11.07 -29.94 23.62
C ILE A 49 10.41 -29.55 22.28
N THR A 50 9.26 -28.89 22.34
CA THR A 50 8.51 -28.46 21.16
C THR A 50 9.29 -27.46 20.31
N THR A 51 9.98 -26.48 20.90
CA THR A 51 10.75 -25.49 20.12
C THR A 51 11.94 -26.16 19.44
N THR A 52 12.65 -27.04 20.14
CA THR A 52 13.76 -27.82 19.55
C THR A 52 13.29 -28.70 18.39
N GLN A 53 12.12 -29.33 18.51
CA GLN A 53 11.52 -30.11 17.43
C GLN A 53 11.19 -29.23 16.20
N VAL A 54 10.60 -28.05 16.41
CA VAL A 54 10.31 -27.10 15.32
C VAL A 54 11.59 -26.64 14.63
N LEU A 55 12.63 -26.25 15.37
CA LEU A 55 13.91 -25.83 14.81
C LEU A 55 14.61 -26.94 14.02
N ARG A 56 14.54 -28.18 14.51
CA ARG A 56 15.05 -29.35 13.80
C ARG A 56 14.35 -29.55 12.45
N ARG A 57 13.05 -29.32 12.39
CA ARG A 57 12.26 -29.40 11.14
C ARG A 57 12.59 -28.24 10.20
N CYS A 58 12.80 -27.04 10.74
CA CYS A 58 13.26 -25.87 9.97
C CYS A 58 14.62 -26.08 9.29
N SER A 59 15.49 -26.86 9.93
CA SER A 59 16.82 -27.23 9.42
C SER A 59 16.75 -28.13 8.15
N ALA A 60 15.56 -28.63 7.81
CA ALA A 60 15.34 -29.57 6.71
C ALA A 60 14.44 -29.03 5.57
N ILE A 61 14.02 -27.75 5.62
CA ILE A 61 13.13 -27.14 4.61
C ILE A 61 13.77 -27.17 3.20
N GLY A 62 15.02 -26.73 3.08
CA GLY A 62 15.74 -26.68 1.80
C GLY A 62 15.96 -28.06 1.17
N PRO A 63 16.49 -29.05 1.92
CA PRO A 63 16.57 -30.43 1.47
C PRO A 63 15.22 -31.01 1.01
N HIS A 64 14.15 -30.73 1.76
CA HIS A 64 12.80 -31.13 1.38
C HIS A 64 12.36 -30.51 0.05
N TYR A 65 12.51 -29.20 -0.11
CA TYR A 65 12.16 -28.51 -1.34
C TYR A 65 12.94 -29.04 -2.55
N LEU A 66 14.26 -29.15 -2.45
CA LEU A 66 15.10 -29.67 -3.54
C LEU A 66 14.77 -31.12 -3.88
N SER A 67 14.37 -31.94 -2.89
CA SER A 67 13.91 -33.30 -3.14
C SER A 67 12.63 -33.34 -3.99
N HIS A 68 11.76 -32.33 -3.87
CA HIS A 68 10.52 -32.22 -4.64
C HIS A 68 10.73 -31.65 -6.05
N VAL A 69 11.60 -30.66 -6.20
CA VAL A 69 11.87 -30.00 -7.49
C VAL A 69 12.76 -30.86 -8.40
N LEU A 70 13.80 -31.49 -7.83
CA LEU A 70 14.93 -32.00 -8.63
C LEU A 70 15.04 -33.54 -8.60
N PHE A 71 14.48 -34.22 -7.59
CA PHE A 71 14.60 -35.67 -7.44
C PHE A 71 13.24 -36.37 -7.51
N ARG A 72 12.83 -36.81 -8.70
CA ARG A 72 11.60 -37.61 -8.90
C ARG A 72 11.64 -39.00 -8.26
N THR A 73 12.77 -39.41 -7.66
CA THR A 73 12.91 -40.69 -6.96
C THR A 73 12.12 -40.71 -5.65
N TYR A 74 11.20 -41.67 -5.55
CA TYR A 74 10.19 -41.82 -4.48
C TYR A 74 10.76 -41.89 -3.04
N SER A 75 12.00 -42.38 -2.86
CA SER A 75 12.59 -42.62 -1.53
C SER A 75 13.01 -41.34 -0.80
N TYR A 76 13.63 -40.38 -1.49
CA TYR A 76 14.08 -39.11 -0.91
C TYR A 76 12.90 -38.22 -0.55
N ARG A 77 11.88 -38.18 -1.43
CA ARG A 77 10.67 -37.39 -1.25
C ARG A 77 9.93 -37.78 0.04
N ASN A 78 9.73 -39.08 0.29
CA ASN A 78 9.00 -39.56 1.47
C ASN A 78 9.76 -39.32 2.78
N ARG A 79 11.09 -39.45 2.78
CA ARG A 79 11.91 -39.19 3.97
C ARG A 79 11.79 -37.74 4.43
N TYR A 80 11.91 -36.80 3.49
CA TYR A 80 11.85 -35.38 3.81
C TYR A 80 10.44 -34.87 4.07
N ALA A 81 9.43 -35.42 3.39
CA ALA A 81 8.03 -35.11 3.67
C ALA A 81 7.65 -35.49 5.11
N ALA A 82 8.06 -36.67 5.58
CA ALA A 82 7.81 -37.10 6.97
C ALA A 82 8.65 -36.35 8.01
N LEU A 83 9.83 -35.84 7.62
CA LEU A 83 10.68 -35.06 8.52
C LEU A 83 10.18 -33.61 8.66
N VAL A 84 9.82 -32.95 7.56
CA VAL A 84 9.42 -31.55 7.57
C VAL A 84 7.96 -31.41 7.94
N GLU A 85 7.06 -32.25 7.39
CA GLU A 85 5.60 -32.12 7.51
C GLU A 85 5.16 -30.66 7.30
N PRO A 86 5.26 -30.13 6.07
CA PRO A 86 5.28 -28.68 5.82
C PRO A 86 4.06 -27.93 6.37
N GLU A 87 2.86 -28.48 6.24
CA GLU A 87 1.63 -27.87 6.77
C GLU A 87 1.65 -27.74 8.30
N VAL A 88 2.04 -28.81 8.99
CA VAL A 88 2.17 -28.82 10.45
C VAL A 88 3.29 -27.87 10.88
N LEU A 89 4.39 -27.80 10.13
CA LEU A 89 5.51 -26.93 10.43
C LEU A 89 5.12 -25.47 10.33
N VAL A 90 4.34 -25.10 9.31
CA VAL A 90 3.82 -23.73 9.17
C VAL A 90 2.90 -23.37 10.35
N GLU A 91 1.97 -24.24 10.73
CA GLU A 91 1.12 -24.02 11.92
C GLU A 91 1.94 -23.84 13.20
N ASP A 92 2.95 -24.70 13.42
CA ASP A 92 3.83 -24.63 14.58
C ASP A 92 4.66 -23.32 14.59
N LEU A 93 5.21 -22.94 13.44
CA LEU A 93 5.96 -21.71 13.26
C LEU A 93 5.09 -20.48 13.55
N VAL A 94 3.88 -20.44 12.98
CA VAL A 94 2.93 -19.34 13.20
C VAL A 94 2.54 -19.27 14.67
N ALA A 95 2.15 -20.37 15.29
CA ALA A 95 1.76 -20.40 16.70
C ALA A 95 2.89 -19.88 17.62
N ARG A 96 4.14 -20.21 17.31
CA ARG A 96 5.30 -19.70 18.06
C ARG A 96 5.53 -18.21 17.81
N LEU A 97 5.49 -17.77 16.56
CA LEU A 97 5.62 -16.36 16.23
C LEU A 97 4.51 -15.52 16.87
N GLU A 98 3.27 -16.02 16.95
CA GLU A 98 2.18 -15.35 17.66
C GLU A 98 2.51 -15.11 19.14
N GLN A 99 3.12 -16.09 19.83
CA GLN A 99 3.55 -15.94 21.23
C GLN A 99 4.61 -14.85 21.39
N TYR A 100 5.58 -14.78 20.45
CA TYR A 100 6.57 -13.70 20.43
C TYR A 100 5.95 -12.33 20.15
N LEU A 101 5.02 -12.24 19.19
CA LEU A 101 4.37 -10.99 18.83
C LEU A 101 3.45 -10.46 19.94
N LYS A 102 2.93 -11.33 20.80
CA LYS A 102 2.11 -10.96 21.97
C LYS A 102 2.92 -10.65 23.23
N ASP A 103 4.25 -10.69 23.16
CA ASP A 103 5.15 -10.56 24.30
C ASP A 103 4.90 -11.63 25.40
N GLU A 104 4.37 -12.81 25.04
CA GLU A 104 4.09 -13.92 25.97
C GLU A 104 5.35 -14.71 26.35
N VAL A 105 6.44 -14.55 25.58
CA VAL A 105 7.72 -15.26 25.74
C VAL A 105 8.85 -14.25 25.77
N SER A 106 9.92 -14.54 26.54
CA SER A 106 11.11 -13.69 26.60
C SER A 106 11.66 -13.37 25.21
N SER A 107 12.01 -12.11 24.97
CA SER A 107 12.42 -11.52 23.70
C SER A 107 13.79 -12.03 23.19
N ASP A 108 13.93 -13.32 22.92
CA ASP A 108 15.05 -13.83 22.13
C ASP A 108 14.84 -13.48 20.66
N LEU A 109 15.42 -12.35 20.26
CA LEU A 109 15.37 -11.84 18.90
C LEU A 109 15.98 -12.81 17.89
N THR A 110 17.03 -13.55 18.26
CA THR A 110 17.71 -14.49 17.36
C THR A 110 16.79 -15.65 17.02
N LEU A 111 16.11 -16.21 18.02
CA LEU A 111 15.12 -17.27 17.84
C LEU A 111 13.90 -16.77 17.05
N TYR A 112 13.42 -15.56 17.34
CA TYR A 112 12.36 -14.92 16.55
C TYR A 112 12.75 -14.78 15.06
N TYR A 113 13.99 -14.40 14.76
CA TYR A 113 14.48 -14.30 13.38
C TYR A 113 14.61 -15.66 12.72
N ALA A 114 15.15 -16.67 13.41
CA ALA A 114 15.23 -18.03 12.88
C ALA A 114 13.84 -18.58 12.51
N LEU A 115 12.85 -18.40 13.39
CA LEU A 115 11.46 -18.83 13.14
C LEU A 115 10.82 -18.04 11.99
N SER A 116 11.00 -16.72 11.94
CA SER A 116 10.45 -15.88 10.86
C SER A 116 11.09 -16.18 9.51
N ALA A 117 12.41 -16.37 9.49
CA ALA A 117 13.18 -16.79 8.32
C ALA A 117 12.68 -18.12 7.77
N SER A 118 12.49 -19.10 8.67
CA SER A 118 11.99 -20.42 8.33
C SER A 118 10.57 -20.36 7.78
N LEU A 119 9.70 -19.54 8.37
CA LEU A 119 8.34 -19.32 7.86
C LEU A 119 8.36 -18.68 6.47
N SER A 120 9.14 -17.62 6.27
CA SER A 120 9.29 -17.00 4.95
C SER A 120 9.83 -17.98 3.92
N PHE A 121 10.79 -18.82 4.30
CA PHE A 121 11.39 -19.80 3.40
C PHE A 121 10.40 -20.89 2.98
N ILE A 122 9.65 -21.47 3.92
CA ILE A 122 8.66 -22.50 3.59
C ILE A 122 7.50 -21.93 2.78
N LEU A 123 7.02 -20.72 3.09
CA LEU A 123 5.97 -20.04 2.31
C LEU A 123 6.46 -19.73 0.90
N SER A 124 7.73 -19.34 0.75
CA SER A 124 8.38 -19.11 -0.55
C SER A 124 8.45 -20.39 -1.38
N CYS A 125 8.87 -21.49 -0.78
CA CYS A 125 8.89 -22.82 -1.40
C CYS A 125 7.47 -23.29 -1.82
N ASN A 126 6.47 -23.14 -0.95
CA ASN A 126 5.07 -23.49 -1.24
C ASN A 126 4.46 -22.63 -2.36
N ALA A 127 4.92 -21.38 -2.48
CA ALA A 127 4.53 -20.49 -3.55
C ALA A 127 5.10 -20.92 -4.93
N MET A 128 6.23 -21.62 -4.96
CA MET A 128 6.88 -22.10 -6.19
C MET A 128 6.35 -23.46 -6.65
N GLN A 129 5.88 -24.29 -5.71
CA GLN A 129 5.13 -25.51 -6.00
C GLN A 129 3.95 -25.56 -5.03
N PRO A 130 2.69 -25.46 -5.51
CA PRO A 130 1.52 -25.50 -4.63
C PRO A 130 1.42 -26.89 -3.99
N LEU A 131 2.08 -27.04 -2.83
CA LEU A 131 2.01 -28.19 -1.96
C LEU A 131 0.76 -28.11 -1.06
N ALA A 132 0.21 -26.90 -0.89
CA ALA A 132 -1.03 -26.61 -0.16
C ALA A 132 -1.90 -25.62 -0.96
N GLU A 133 -3.20 -25.54 -0.61
CA GLU A 133 -4.13 -24.58 -1.22
C GLU A 133 -3.73 -23.13 -0.88
N GLN A 134 -3.75 -22.26 -1.90
CA GLN A 134 -3.32 -20.84 -1.83
C GLN A 134 -4.00 -19.97 -0.76
N PHE A 135 -5.09 -20.44 -0.15
CA PHE A 135 -5.83 -19.77 0.91
C PHE A 135 -5.23 -19.99 2.30
N VAL A 136 -4.46 -21.06 2.47
CA VAL A 136 -3.87 -21.46 3.76
C VAL A 136 -2.80 -20.46 4.20
N ASP A 137 -1.99 -19.95 3.27
CA ASP A 137 -0.90 -19.01 3.56
C ASP A 137 -1.39 -17.61 4.02
N ILE A 138 -2.51 -17.12 3.47
CA ILE A 138 -3.09 -15.82 3.87
C ILE A 138 -3.59 -15.86 5.32
N LYS A 139 -4.20 -16.99 5.72
CA LYS A 139 -4.70 -17.20 7.08
C LYS A 139 -3.60 -17.00 8.10
N TYR A 140 -2.38 -17.46 7.81
CA TYR A 140 -1.21 -17.30 8.67
C TYR A 140 -0.76 -15.86 8.84
N ILE A 141 -0.68 -15.12 7.74
CA ILE A 141 -0.28 -13.71 7.79
C ILE A 141 -1.28 -12.89 8.57
N ARG A 142 -2.58 -13.12 8.35
CA ARG A 142 -3.64 -12.45 9.14
C ARG A 142 -3.54 -12.76 10.62
N ARG A 143 -3.24 -14.00 10.98
CA ARG A 143 -3.00 -14.43 12.37
C ARG A 143 -1.83 -13.68 13.00
N LEU A 144 -0.73 -13.53 12.28
CA LEU A 144 0.44 -12.76 12.73
C LEU A 144 0.12 -11.26 12.86
N ILE A 145 -0.59 -10.67 11.89
CA ILE A 145 -1.06 -9.27 11.96
C ILE A 145 -1.93 -9.05 13.20
N ARG A 146 -2.89 -9.94 13.46
CA ARG A 146 -3.75 -9.83 14.65
C ARG A 146 -2.97 -9.98 15.94
N SER A 147 -2.02 -10.91 15.99
CA SER A 147 -1.18 -11.12 17.17
C SER A 147 -0.29 -9.91 17.46
N TYR A 148 0.21 -9.26 16.41
CA TYR A 148 0.89 -7.98 16.53
C TYR A 148 0.02 -6.89 17.15
N SER A 149 -1.23 -6.77 16.68
CA SER A 149 -2.18 -5.78 17.22
C SER A 149 -2.46 -5.93 18.72
N SER A 150 -2.26 -7.14 19.27
CA SER A 150 -2.44 -7.44 20.69
C SER A 150 -1.16 -7.32 21.53
N GLY A 151 0.01 -7.26 20.89
CA GLY A 151 1.31 -7.09 21.56
C GLY A 151 1.62 -5.64 21.92
N ARG A 152 2.62 -5.41 22.79
CA ARG A 152 3.00 -4.06 23.24
C ARG A 152 4.25 -3.52 22.56
N THR A 153 5.16 -4.35 22.03
CA THR A 153 6.50 -3.86 21.64
C THR A 153 7.27 -4.58 20.52
N ALA A 154 6.72 -5.58 19.84
CA ALA A 154 7.51 -6.36 18.87
C ALA A 154 7.76 -5.63 17.53
N ASN A 155 8.91 -5.89 16.88
CA ASN A 155 9.17 -5.51 15.49
C ASN A 155 8.69 -6.63 14.56
N MET A 156 7.73 -6.37 13.66
CA MET A 156 7.23 -7.37 12.72
C MET A 156 8.14 -7.46 11.47
N LEU A 157 9.31 -8.09 11.60
CA LEU A 157 10.38 -7.91 10.61
C LEU A 157 10.62 -9.07 9.62
N GLY A 158 9.83 -10.14 9.62
CA GLY A 158 10.30 -11.37 8.95
C GLY A 158 9.38 -12.12 7.99
N CYS A 159 8.09 -11.78 7.84
CA CYS A 159 7.13 -12.61 7.07
C CYS A 159 6.55 -11.93 5.81
N THR A 160 6.90 -10.67 5.58
CA THR A 160 6.33 -9.85 4.50
C THR A 160 6.96 -9.96 3.10
N PRO A 161 8.19 -10.50 2.91
CA PRO A 161 8.74 -10.75 1.57
C PRO A 161 7.80 -11.57 0.66
N TRP A 162 7.07 -12.53 1.23
CA TRP A 162 6.13 -13.37 0.50
C TRP A 162 4.89 -12.62 -0.03
N LEU A 163 4.47 -11.53 0.63
CA LEU A 163 3.28 -10.77 0.24
C LEU A 163 3.49 -9.97 -1.05
N LEU A 164 4.70 -9.46 -1.27
CA LEU A 164 5.07 -8.65 -2.42
C LEU A 164 4.78 -9.38 -3.73
N MET A 165 5.20 -10.64 -3.82
CA MET A 165 5.17 -11.36 -5.07
C MET A 165 3.82 -11.96 -5.43
N ARG A 166 2.87 -12.00 -4.48
CA ARG A 166 1.47 -12.32 -4.84
C ARG A 166 0.80 -11.17 -5.58
N SER A 167 1.30 -9.93 -5.41
CA SER A 167 0.82 -8.76 -6.16
C SER A 167 1.02 -8.87 -7.67
N GLU A 168 2.06 -9.59 -8.09
CA GLU A 168 2.45 -9.78 -9.48
C GLU A 168 1.79 -11.02 -10.11
N ARG A 169 1.14 -11.87 -9.30
CA ARG A 169 0.64 -13.20 -9.72
C ARG A 169 -0.82 -13.23 -10.19
N SER A 170 -1.57 -12.14 -10.10
CA SER A 170 -3.03 -12.25 -10.18
C SER A 170 -3.63 -12.36 -11.57
N ASP A 171 -2.92 -11.94 -12.62
CA ASP A 171 -3.56 -11.77 -13.93
C ASP A 171 -2.79 -12.36 -15.13
N GLU A 172 -1.61 -13.00 -14.94
CA GLU A 172 -0.84 -13.59 -16.07
C GLU A 172 -0.17 -14.95 -15.79
N PRO A 173 0.03 -15.80 -16.84
CA PRO A 173 0.80 -17.04 -16.75
C PRO A 173 2.32 -16.81 -16.84
N TRP A 174 2.98 -16.87 -15.68
CA TRP A 174 4.39 -17.17 -15.41
C TRP A 174 5.45 -16.93 -16.51
N SER A 175 6.38 -16.01 -16.23
CA SER A 175 7.78 -16.15 -16.62
C SER A 175 8.59 -16.72 -15.44
N ASN A 176 9.58 -17.59 -15.69
CA ASN A 176 10.40 -18.27 -14.67
C ASN A 176 11.29 -17.34 -13.81
N TYR A 177 11.19 -16.02 -13.97
CA TYR A 177 12.09 -15.04 -13.34
C TYR A 177 11.68 -14.64 -11.91
N SER A 178 10.39 -14.62 -11.57
CA SER A 178 9.91 -14.10 -10.26
C SER A 178 10.19 -15.00 -9.05
N SER A 179 10.42 -16.30 -9.26
CA SER A 179 10.63 -17.26 -8.16
C SER A 179 12.08 -17.27 -7.64
N LEU A 180 13.04 -17.02 -8.52
CA LEU A 180 14.45 -16.89 -8.17
C LEU A 180 14.72 -15.60 -7.38
N GLU A 181 14.08 -14.50 -7.79
CA GLU A 181 14.18 -13.20 -7.12
C GLU A 181 13.68 -13.25 -5.66
N LEU A 182 12.69 -14.09 -5.36
CA LEU A 182 12.21 -14.35 -3.99
C LEU A 182 13.28 -14.93 -3.10
N LEU A 183 13.93 -15.98 -3.60
CA LEU A 183 14.95 -16.70 -2.86
C LEU A 183 16.19 -15.82 -2.72
N GLU A 184 16.52 -15.03 -3.75
CA GLU A 184 17.59 -14.02 -3.66
C GLU A 184 17.35 -12.98 -2.61
N TYR A 185 16.15 -12.40 -2.59
CA TYR A 185 15.81 -11.38 -1.62
C TYR A 185 15.73 -11.95 -0.21
N LEU A 186 15.10 -13.12 -0.04
CA LEU A 186 15.08 -13.80 1.26
C LEU A 186 16.51 -14.07 1.73
N TRP A 187 17.37 -14.57 0.84
CA TRP A 187 18.76 -14.83 1.16
C TRP A 187 19.53 -13.55 1.51
N SER A 188 19.41 -12.47 0.74
CA SER A 188 20.09 -11.19 1.01
C SER A 188 19.65 -10.59 2.34
N THR A 189 18.35 -10.68 2.65
CA THR A 189 17.76 -10.21 3.91
C THR A 189 18.30 -11.01 5.10
N LEU A 190 18.37 -12.33 4.97
CA LEU A 190 18.90 -13.20 6.01
C LEU A 190 20.40 -13.00 6.22
N MET A 191 21.17 -12.85 5.14
CA MET A 191 22.60 -12.57 5.20
C MET A 191 22.89 -11.23 5.88
N ALA A 192 22.12 -10.17 5.55
CA ALA A 192 22.22 -8.88 6.22
C ALA A 192 21.92 -8.98 7.73
N THR A 193 20.92 -9.79 8.10
CA THR A 193 20.51 -10.01 9.49
C THR A 193 21.54 -10.83 10.28
N ALA A 194 22.12 -11.87 9.67
CA ALA A 194 23.08 -12.76 10.33
C ALA A 194 24.48 -12.14 10.47
N GLN A 195 24.97 -11.42 9.46
CA GLN A 195 26.33 -10.87 9.46
C GLN A 195 26.49 -9.60 10.27
N SER A 196 25.39 -8.94 10.62
CA SER A 196 25.42 -7.61 11.17
C SER A 196 24.65 -7.59 12.48
N GLY A 197 25.36 -7.54 13.61
CA GLY A 197 24.75 -7.51 14.94
C GLY A 197 23.66 -6.43 15.05
N SER A 198 22.78 -6.54 16.07
CA SER A 198 21.52 -5.81 16.30
C SER A 198 21.36 -4.38 15.72
N SER A 199 22.45 -3.62 15.61
CA SER A 199 22.57 -2.35 14.88
C SER A 199 22.16 -2.35 13.38
N ALA A 200 22.24 -3.47 12.66
CA ALA A 200 21.95 -3.50 11.22
C ALA A 200 20.51 -3.83 10.86
N LEU A 201 19.71 -4.28 11.83
CA LEU A 201 18.26 -4.26 11.72
C LEU A 201 17.74 -2.83 11.49
N LYS A 202 18.49 -1.80 11.90
CA LYS A 202 18.22 -0.40 11.55
C LYS A 202 18.49 -0.07 10.06
N ARG A 203 19.15 -0.96 9.32
CA ARG A 203 19.52 -0.80 7.90
C ARG A 203 18.80 -1.79 6.99
N LEU A 204 17.90 -2.61 7.54
CA LEU A 204 17.15 -3.59 6.77
C LEU A 204 16.31 -2.88 5.72
N ASP A 205 16.33 -3.42 4.50
CA ASP A 205 15.57 -2.84 3.41
C ASP A 205 14.07 -3.10 3.63
N VAL A 206 13.37 -2.14 4.21
CA VAL A 206 11.92 -2.24 4.46
C VAL A 206 11.09 -2.14 3.18
N THR A 207 11.68 -1.90 2.01
CA THR A 207 10.96 -1.77 0.72
C THR A 207 9.97 -2.91 0.51
N TYR A 208 10.38 -4.17 0.74
CA TYR A 208 9.52 -5.33 0.52
C TYR A 208 8.43 -5.50 1.59
N LEU A 209 8.74 -5.11 2.83
CA LEU A 209 7.74 -5.02 3.90
C LEU A 209 6.68 -3.99 3.53
N THR A 210 7.10 -2.80 3.11
CA THR A 210 6.25 -1.71 2.65
C THR A 210 5.35 -2.17 1.51
N HIS A 211 5.91 -2.71 0.44
CA HIS A 211 5.14 -3.21 -0.70
C HIS A 211 4.19 -4.36 -0.34
N GLY A 212 4.62 -5.32 0.49
CA GLY A 212 3.75 -6.42 0.92
C GLY A 212 2.55 -5.93 1.74
N MET A 213 2.77 -4.93 2.59
CA MET A 213 1.73 -4.30 3.40
C MET A 213 0.81 -3.39 2.58
N LEU A 214 1.36 -2.57 1.68
CA LEU A 214 0.59 -1.77 0.72
C LEU A 214 -0.25 -2.66 -0.20
N TYR A 215 0.30 -3.80 -0.62
CA TYR A 215 -0.45 -4.77 -1.40
C TYR A 215 -1.65 -5.34 -0.66
N LEU A 216 -1.48 -5.74 0.61
CA LEU A 216 -2.60 -6.17 1.45
C LEU A 216 -3.63 -5.04 1.64
N LEU A 217 -3.16 -3.81 1.87
CA LEU A 217 -4.00 -2.62 2.03
C LEU A 217 -4.68 -2.16 0.75
N THR A 218 -4.26 -2.62 -0.42
CA THR A 218 -4.93 -2.30 -1.69
C THR A 218 -5.76 -3.48 -2.19
N SER A 219 -5.97 -4.51 -1.36
CA SER A 219 -6.70 -5.73 -1.72
C SER A 219 -7.42 -6.39 -0.53
N PRO A 220 -8.08 -5.64 0.36
CA PRO A 220 -8.56 -6.17 1.62
C PRO A 220 -9.57 -7.30 1.44
N HIS A 221 -10.46 -7.21 0.44
CA HIS A 221 -11.52 -8.18 0.18
C HIS A 221 -10.96 -9.50 -0.33
N ARG A 222 -9.96 -9.42 -1.22
CA ARG A 222 -9.25 -10.60 -1.73
C ARG A 222 -8.64 -11.43 -0.61
N TYR A 223 -8.26 -10.78 0.49
CA TYR A 223 -7.65 -11.39 1.66
C TYR A 223 -8.60 -11.49 2.86
N ALA A 224 -9.87 -11.11 2.69
CA ALA A 224 -10.89 -11.04 3.73
C ALA A 224 -10.41 -10.30 5.00
N LEU A 225 -9.62 -9.23 4.84
CA LEU A 225 -9.12 -8.40 5.93
C LEU A 225 -10.28 -7.64 6.58
N SER A 226 -10.31 -7.62 7.90
CA SER A 226 -11.23 -6.76 8.66
C SER A 226 -10.66 -5.34 8.79
N SER A 227 -11.50 -4.35 9.14
CA SER A 227 -11.02 -2.98 9.41
C SER A 227 -9.94 -2.94 10.48
N LYS A 228 -10.00 -3.82 11.50
CA LYS A 228 -8.94 -3.96 12.51
C LYS A 228 -7.62 -4.47 11.91
N ASP A 229 -7.68 -5.40 10.96
CA ASP A 229 -6.51 -5.91 10.26
C ASP A 229 -5.86 -4.78 9.45
N CYS A 230 -6.66 -4.01 8.68
CA CYS A 230 -6.19 -2.86 7.90
C CYS A 230 -5.56 -1.77 8.78
N ASN A 231 -6.21 -1.39 9.89
CA ASN A 231 -5.66 -0.41 10.84
C ASN A 231 -4.34 -0.89 11.47
N THR A 232 -4.19 -2.20 11.67
CA THR A 232 -2.94 -2.77 12.18
C THR A 232 -1.84 -2.68 11.13
N ILE A 233 -2.15 -3.00 9.87
CA ILE A 233 -1.20 -2.85 8.76
C ILE A 233 -0.77 -1.39 8.60
N HIS A 234 -1.71 -0.44 8.71
CA HIS A 234 -1.42 0.98 8.71
C HIS A 234 -0.40 1.37 9.80
N ARG A 235 -0.61 0.92 11.04
CA ARG A 235 0.33 1.16 12.16
C ARG A 235 1.70 0.52 11.93
N ILE A 236 1.75 -0.66 11.33
CA ILE A 236 3.02 -1.32 11.00
C ILE A 236 3.77 -0.48 9.97
N LEU A 237 3.09 0.01 8.94
CA LEU A 237 3.67 0.89 7.93
C LEU A 237 4.14 2.21 8.52
N ASP A 238 3.36 2.81 9.43
CA ASP A 238 3.69 4.05 10.15
C ASP A 238 4.96 3.90 11.01
N TRP A 239 5.08 2.79 11.75
CA TRP A 239 6.30 2.49 12.52
C TRP A 239 7.48 2.05 11.65
N SER A 240 7.20 1.56 10.44
CA SER A 240 8.22 1.16 9.46
C SER A 240 8.57 2.29 8.50
N LEU A 241 8.05 3.52 8.71
CA LEU A 241 8.34 4.70 7.89
C LEU A 241 9.84 4.99 7.86
N SER A 242 10.51 4.33 6.93
CA SER A 242 11.75 4.78 6.36
C SER A 242 11.41 5.81 5.29
N SER A 243 12.31 6.76 5.04
CA SER A 243 12.20 7.74 3.96
C SER A 243 12.31 7.10 2.55
N LYS A 244 11.97 5.81 2.40
CA LYS A 244 12.10 5.08 1.16
C LYS A 244 10.83 5.19 0.36
N LYS A 245 10.99 5.58 -0.88
CA LYS A 245 9.94 5.75 -1.86
C LYS A 245 9.76 4.45 -2.65
N ILE A 246 8.54 4.13 -3.03
CA ILE A 246 8.29 3.03 -3.97
C ILE A 246 8.49 3.50 -5.40
N GLN A 247 8.74 2.57 -6.32
CA GLN A 247 8.81 2.93 -7.75
C GLN A 247 7.44 3.36 -8.28
N SER A 248 7.44 4.25 -9.28
CA SER A 248 6.24 4.83 -9.90
C SER A 248 5.27 3.79 -10.45
N VAL A 249 5.78 2.72 -11.07
CA VAL A 249 4.97 1.62 -11.61
C VAL A 249 4.14 0.94 -10.53
N TYR A 250 4.75 0.59 -9.39
CA TYR A 250 4.04 -0.03 -8.27
C TYR A 250 3.04 0.93 -7.61
N HIS A 251 3.40 2.20 -7.46
CA HIS A 251 2.50 3.23 -6.96
C HIS A 251 1.23 3.32 -7.83
N ALA A 252 1.39 3.40 -9.15
CA ALA A 252 0.28 3.47 -10.10
C ALA A 252 -0.63 2.23 -10.03
N HIS A 253 -0.02 1.07 -9.84
CA HIS A 253 -0.72 -0.20 -9.75
C HIS A 253 -1.57 -0.28 -8.46
N TYR A 254 -1.03 0.17 -7.32
CA TYR A 254 -1.80 0.25 -6.07
C TYR A 254 -2.99 1.22 -6.19
N VAL A 255 -2.79 2.40 -6.79
CA VAL A 255 -3.89 3.33 -7.07
C VAL A 255 -4.94 2.71 -8.00
N ARG A 256 -4.51 2.00 -9.07
CA ARG A 256 -5.44 1.31 -9.99
C ARG A 256 -6.31 0.30 -9.24
N ARG A 257 -5.71 -0.47 -8.34
CA ARG A 257 -6.40 -1.53 -7.62
C ARG A 257 -7.42 -0.97 -6.64
N LEU A 258 -7.05 0.07 -5.90
CA LEU A 258 -8.00 0.81 -5.05
C LEU A 258 -9.16 1.33 -5.89
N SER A 259 -8.91 1.91 -7.06
CA SER A 259 -9.95 2.39 -7.96
C SER A 259 -10.90 1.26 -8.40
N HIS A 260 -10.35 0.10 -8.75
CA HIS A 260 -11.16 -1.06 -9.12
C HIS A 260 -12.07 -1.52 -7.98
N ASP A 261 -11.53 -1.61 -6.76
CA ASP A 261 -12.32 -1.99 -5.59
C ASP A 261 -13.41 -0.94 -5.30
N VAL A 262 -13.12 0.36 -5.43
CA VAL A 262 -14.13 1.43 -5.25
C VAL A 262 -15.31 1.26 -6.21
N THR A 263 -15.06 0.83 -7.46
CA THR A 263 -16.14 0.63 -8.44
C THR A 263 -16.97 -0.63 -8.20
N THR A 264 -16.40 -1.64 -7.54
CA THR A 264 -17.02 -2.98 -7.42
C THR A 264 -17.68 -3.23 -6.07
N MET A 265 -17.34 -2.45 -5.04
CA MET A 265 -17.85 -2.66 -3.68
C MET A 265 -19.28 -2.13 -3.48
N THR A 266 -20.08 -2.92 -2.75
CA THR A 266 -21.47 -2.60 -2.41
C THR A 266 -21.62 -1.72 -1.17
N ASP A 267 -20.79 -1.92 -0.14
CA ASP A 267 -20.75 -1.08 1.07
C ASP A 267 -19.66 -0.01 0.94
N LYS A 268 -20.04 1.12 0.34
CA LYS A 268 -19.11 2.23 0.05
C LYS A 268 -18.62 2.94 1.32
N ASP A 269 -19.43 3.01 2.37
CA ASP A 269 -19.10 3.73 3.60
C ASP A 269 -18.03 2.99 4.41
N ALA A 270 -18.20 1.67 4.62
CA ALA A 270 -17.21 0.87 5.33
C ALA A 270 -15.89 0.77 4.54
N PHE A 271 -15.98 0.80 3.21
CA PHE A 271 -14.82 0.73 2.32
C PHE A 271 -14.08 2.06 2.19
N ALA A 272 -14.77 3.21 2.30
CA ALA A 272 -14.17 4.54 2.17
C ALA A 272 -12.99 4.75 3.13
N LEU A 273 -13.17 4.41 4.42
CA LEU A 273 -12.13 4.47 5.44
C LEU A 273 -10.86 3.73 5.05
N HIS A 274 -11.06 2.55 4.47
CA HIS A 274 -9.94 1.70 4.08
C HIS A 274 -9.18 2.27 2.88
N VAL A 275 -9.90 2.74 1.86
CA VAL A 275 -9.29 3.38 0.69
C VAL A 275 -8.52 4.62 1.11
N ILE A 276 -9.08 5.43 2.02
CA ILE A 276 -8.43 6.63 2.54
C ILE A 276 -7.13 6.26 3.27
N GLY A 277 -7.17 5.32 4.22
CA GLY A 277 -5.94 4.90 4.91
C GLY A 277 -4.88 4.31 3.98
N ALA A 278 -5.30 3.58 2.93
CA ALA A 278 -4.38 3.05 1.92
C ALA A 278 -3.78 4.18 1.04
N MET A 279 -4.60 5.13 0.59
CA MET A 279 -4.17 6.30 -0.17
C MET A 279 -3.22 7.19 0.64
N TYR A 280 -3.48 7.37 1.93
CA TYR A 280 -2.62 8.12 2.83
C TYR A 280 -1.25 7.46 2.95
N CYS A 281 -1.18 6.14 3.08
CA CYS A 281 0.09 5.43 2.99
C CYS A 281 0.80 5.68 1.65
N LEU A 282 0.07 5.70 0.52
CA LEU A 282 0.66 5.97 -0.79
C LEU A 282 1.25 7.38 -0.91
N VAL A 283 0.66 8.38 -0.24
CA VAL A 283 1.24 9.74 -0.14
C VAL A 283 2.62 9.71 0.52
N TYR A 284 2.78 8.97 1.61
CA TYR A 284 4.09 8.84 2.30
C TYR A 284 5.13 8.08 1.48
N TYR A 285 4.69 7.02 0.81
CA TYR A 285 5.57 6.17 0.02
C TYR A 285 5.72 6.64 -1.42
N SER A 286 5.17 7.81 -1.76
CA SER A 286 5.15 8.39 -3.09
C SER A 286 6.54 8.38 -3.76
N PRO A 287 6.64 8.01 -5.06
CA PRO A 287 7.90 8.06 -5.80
C PRO A 287 8.46 9.50 -5.90
N TRP A 288 7.61 10.52 -5.79
CA TRP A 288 7.99 11.92 -5.95
C TRP A 288 8.43 12.54 -4.61
N GLU A 289 9.36 13.50 -4.64
CA GLU A 289 9.95 14.12 -3.42
C GLU A 289 8.95 14.96 -2.63
N ASP A 290 7.78 15.15 -3.21
CA ASP A 290 6.84 16.19 -2.89
C ASP A 290 5.50 15.59 -2.42
N SER A 291 5.51 14.28 -2.15
CA SER A 291 4.37 13.47 -1.69
C SER A 291 3.19 13.49 -2.65
N TYR A 292 3.42 13.86 -3.92
CA TYR A 292 2.38 13.88 -4.95
C TYR A 292 1.66 12.54 -5.06
N VAL A 293 0.34 12.59 -5.22
CA VAL A 293 -0.47 11.41 -5.50
C VAL A 293 -1.51 11.77 -6.56
N LEU A 294 -1.63 10.93 -7.59
CA LEU A 294 -2.64 11.11 -8.64
C LEU A 294 -3.81 10.14 -8.37
N PRO A 295 -4.92 10.58 -7.77
CA PRO A 295 -6.11 9.74 -7.61
C PRO A 295 -6.81 9.52 -8.97
N THR A 296 -7.66 8.51 -9.04
CA THR A 296 -8.66 8.41 -10.12
C THR A 296 -9.89 9.25 -9.79
N SER A 297 -10.75 9.50 -10.78
CA SER A 297 -12.03 10.21 -10.57
C SER A 297 -12.91 9.51 -9.52
N GLU A 298 -12.91 8.18 -9.45
CA GLU A 298 -13.63 7.42 -8.42
C GLU A 298 -13.08 7.66 -7.02
N ILE A 299 -11.75 7.57 -6.86
CA ILE A 299 -11.10 7.79 -5.57
C ILE A 299 -11.31 9.24 -5.13
N TYR A 300 -11.19 10.21 -6.06
CA TYR A 300 -11.47 11.61 -5.78
C TYR A 300 -12.89 11.82 -5.27
N ILE A 301 -13.90 11.32 -5.99
CA ILE A 301 -15.31 11.48 -5.61
C ILE A 301 -15.61 10.76 -4.29
N LEU A 302 -14.98 9.61 -4.03
CA LEU A 302 -15.05 8.92 -2.74
C LEU A 302 -14.51 9.81 -1.61
N MET A 303 -13.35 10.44 -1.80
CA MET A 303 -12.76 11.34 -0.80
C MET A 303 -13.64 12.57 -0.56
N VAL A 304 -14.17 13.21 -1.62
CA VAL A 304 -15.08 14.35 -1.47
C VAL A 304 -16.36 13.93 -0.72
N ASN A 305 -16.92 12.76 -1.04
CA ASN A 305 -18.08 12.19 -0.35
C ASN A 305 -17.81 11.86 1.13
N TYR A 306 -16.61 11.38 1.42
CA TYR A 306 -16.20 11.07 2.80
C TYR A 306 -16.04 12.35 3.62
N VAL A 307 -15.31 13.33 3.10
CA VAL A 307 -15.00 14.60 3.77
C VAL A 307 -16.24 15.46 4.03
N ARG A 308 -17.27 15.37 3.18
CA ARG A 308 -18.52 16.09 3.41
C ARG A 308 -19.44 15.44 4.45
N SER A 309 -19.14 14.22 4.90
CA SER A 309 -20.02 13.45 5.78
C SER A 309 -19.84 13.90 7.22
N ASP A 310 -20.94 14.13 7.95
CA ASP A 310 -20.92 14.47 9.38
C ASP A 310 -20.35 13.35 10.28
N LYS A 311 -19.99 12.20 9.69
CA LYS A 311 -19.52 11.01 10.39
C LYS A 311 -18.00 10.92 10.51
N ILE A 312 -17.24 11.92 10.09
CA ILE A 312 -15.77 11.86 10.18
C ILE A 312 -15.39 11.72 11.66
N PRO A 313 -14.78 10.60 12.06
CA PRO A 313 -14.19 10.52 13.39
C PRO A 313 -13.17 11.65 13.49
N THR A 314 -13.17 12.39 14.60
CA THR A 314 -12.29 13.55 14.86
C THR A 314 -10.78 13.30 14.70
N TYR A 315 -10.38 12.05 14.42
CA TYR A 315 -9.02 11.58 14.24
C TYR A 315 -8.70 11.11 12.81
N ASP A 316 -9.64 11.19 11.87
CA ASP A 316 -9.46 10.71 10.50
C ASP A 316 -9.44 11.89 9.51
N LEU A 317 -8.29 12.58 9.51
CA LEU A 317 -8.04 13.78 8.71
C LEU A 317 -7.20 13.48 7.46
N ASP A 318 -6.87 12.20 7.26
CA ASP A 318 -6.05 11.66 6.19
C ASP A 318 -6.57 12.08 4.80
N ALA A 319 -7.90 12.13 4.62
CA ALA A 319 -8.51 12.57 3.38
C ALA A 319 -8.13 14.00 2.98
N PHE A 320 -7.99 14.92 3.95
CA PHE A 320 -7.54 16.28 3.67
C PHE A 320 -6.08 16.32 3.25
N ASP A 321 -5.23 15.52 3.88
CA ASP A 321 -3.81 15.45 3.55
C ASP A 321 -3.60 14.84 2.17
N ILE A 322 -4.38 13.81 1.80
CA ILE A 322 -4.37 13.24 0.45
C ILE A 322 -4.80 14.31 -0.57
N LEU A 323 -5.89 15.03 -0.32
CA LEU A 323 -6.36 16.09 -1.22
C LEU A 323 -5.37 17.25 -1.33
N ALA A 324 -4.68 17.59 -0.24
CA ALA A 324 -3.61 18.59 -0.24
C ALA A 324 -2.42 18.15 -1.10
N CYS A 325 -2.15 16.84 -1.20
CA CYS A 325 -1.12 16.23 -2.03
C CYS A 325 -1.59 15.78 -3.42
N SER A 326 -2.87 16.01 -3.76
CA SER A 326 -3.46 15.63 -5.04
C SER A 326 -3.66 16.85 -5.94
N PRO A 327 -3.48 16.73 -7.26
CA PRO A 327 -3.84 17.82 -8.18
C PRO A 327 -5.36 18.05 -8.18
N ILE A 328 -5.79 19.23 -8.63
CA ILE A 328 -7.21 19.58 -8.76
C ILE A 328 -7.73 18.95 -10.07
N PRO A 329 -8.91 18.30 -10.08
CA PRO A 329 -9.40 17.70 -11.32
C PRO A 329 -9.84 18.76 -12.32
N LYS A 330 -9.62 18.50 -13.61
CA LYS A 330 -10.32 19.15 -14.72
C LYS A 330 -11.66 18.48 -14.98
N CYS A 331 -12.54 19.19 -15.68
CA CYS A 331 -13.78 18.63 -16.19
C CYS A 331 -13.48 17.42 -17.09
N SER A 332 -14.02 16.25 -16.75
CA SER A 332 -13.89 15.02 -17.55
C SER A 332 -15.19 14.24 -17.57
N PRO A 333 -15.48 13.43 -18.62
CA PRO A 333 -16.71 12.65 -18.72
C PRO A 333 -16.97 11.78 -17.49
N GLN A 334 -15.93 11.13 -16.97
CA GLN A 334 -16.01 10.23 -15.83
C GLN A 334 -16.28 10.99 -14.53
N LEU A 335 -15.60 12.13 -14.32
CA LEU A 335 -15.85 12.97 -13.16
C LEU A 335 -17.30 13.47 -13.13
N VAL A 336 -17.81 14.05 -14.23
CA VAL A 336 -19.18 14.61 -14.24
C VAL A 336 -20.25 13.54 -14.10
N GLN A 337 -20.02 12.35 -14.66
CA GLN A 337 -20.92 11.22 -14.47
C GLN A 337 -20.97 10.79 -12.99
N LEU A 338 -19.81 10.75 -12.33
CA LEU A 338 -19.73 10.45 -10.91
C LEU A 338 -20.41 11.55 -10.07
N LEU A 339 -20.17 12.84 -10.36
CA LEU A 339 -20.86 13.96 -9.70
C LEU A 339 -22.38 13.79 -9.72
N SER A 340 -22.92 13.45 -10.90
CA SER A 340 -24.36 13.21 -11.10
C SER A 340 -24.85 12.00 -10.32
N SER A 341 -24.12 10.87 -10.40
CA SER A 341 -24.53 9.62 -9.76
C SER A 341 -24.59 9.68 -8.23
N TYR A 342 -23.79 10.56 -7.62
CA TYR A 342 -23.74 10.74 -6.16
C TYR A 342 -24.52 11.97 -5.68
N ASP A 343 -25.21 12.69 -6.58
CA ASP A 343 -25.89 13.96 -6.31
C ASP A 343 -25.00 14.96 -5.53
N LEU A 344 -23.73 15.03 -5.94
CA LEU A 344 -22.69 15.59 -5.09
C LEU A 344 -22.88 17.11 -4.85
N ILE A 345 -23.38 17.84 -5.85
CA ILE A 345 -23.61 19.29 -5.76
C ILE A 345 -24.62 19.62 -4.66
N THR A 346 -25.73 18.88 -4.58
CA THR A 346 -26.75 19.04 -3.53
C THR A 346 -26.14 18.79 -2.15
N HIS A 347 -25.36 17.72 -2.00
CA HIS A 347 -24.74 17.40 -0.73
C HIS A 347 -23.67 18.42 -0.29
N LEU A 348 -22.84 18.90 -1.22
CA LEU A 348 -21.87 19.95 -0.95
C LEU A 348 -22.56 21.28 -0.60
N SER A 349 -23.68 21.59 -1.23
CA SER A 349 -24.50 22.76 -0.87
C SER A 349 -24.88 22.71 0.60
N ASN A 350 -25.41 21.57 1.06
CA ASN A 350 -25.82 21.40 2.46
C ASN A 350 -24.60 21.48 3.40
N ALA A 351 -23.51 20.81 3.05
CA ALA A 351 -22.26 20.82 3.82
C ALA A 351 -21.63 22.23 3.93
N SER A 352 -21.83 23.10 2.93
CA SER A 352 -21.38 24.50 2.98
C SER A 352 -22.12 25.35 4.04
N GLY A 353 -23.21 24.82 4.61
CA GLY A 353 -23.93 25.38 5.75
C GLY A 353 -23.64 24.66 7.09
N SER A 354 -22.69 23.72 7.13
CA SER A 354 -22.36 22.96 8.33
C SER A 354 -21.81 23.84 9.46
N GLU A 355 -22.04 23.43 10.71
CA GLU A 355 -21.42 24.03 11.91
C GLU A 355 -19.94 23.66 12.04
N ASP A 356 -19.52 22.53 11.45
CA ASP A 356 -18.10 22.17 11.39
C ASP A 356 -17.37 23.03 10.35
N VAL A 357 -16.45 23.86 10.83
CA VAL A 357 -15.73 24.83 9.99
C VAL A 357 -14.89 24.14 8.92
N ASN A 358 -14.32 22.96 9.21
CA ASN A 358 -13.51 22.22 8.24
C ASN A 358 -14.36 21.77 7.05
N THR A 359 -15.51 21.14 7.34
CA THR A 359 -16.50 20.71 6.36
C THR A 359 -17.04 21.90 5.57
N GLN A 360 -17.35 23.01 6.25
CA GLN A 360 -17.85 24.22 5.64
C GLN A 360 -16.85 24.83 4.63
N VAL A 361 -15.59 25.00 5.04
CA VAL A 361 -14.49 25.52 4.21
C VAL A 361 -14.27 24.61 3.02
N PHE A 362 -14.20 23.31 3.24
CA PHE A 362 -13.99 22.33 2.19
C PHE A 362 -15.13 22.34 1.17
N ALA A 363 -16.38 22.25 1.62
CA ALA A 363 -17.53 22.20 0.74
C ALA A 363 -17.69 23.50 -0.07
N THR A 364 -17.45 24.65 0.56
CA THR A 364 -17.45 25.95 -0.13
C THR A 364 -16.34 26.00 -1.20
N SER A 365 -15.15 25.49 -0.89
CA SER A 365 -14.02 25.42 -1.83
C SER A 365 -14.34 24.51 -3.03
N GLN A 366 -14.93 23.34 -2.78
CA GLN A 366 -15.33 22.39 -3.81
C GLN A 366 -16.41 22.95 -4.74
N LEU A 367 -17.45 23.58 -4.18
CA LEU A 367 -18.49 24.25 -4.99
C LEU A 367 -17.90 25.33 -5.89
N TRP A 368 -16.98 26.14 -5.35
CA TRP A 368 -16.29 27.16 -6.14
C TRP A 368 -15.47 26.52 -7.27
N LEU A 369 -14.73 25.44 -7.00
CA LEU A 369 -13.96 24.74 -8.02
C LEU A 369 -14.84 24.19 -9.15
N PHE A 370 -15.99 23.57 -8.85
CA PHE A 370 -16.88 23.07 -9.89
C PHE A 370 -17.52 24.20 -10.73
N LEU A 371 -17.88 25.32 -10.11
CA LEU A 371 -18.31 26.50 -10.84
C LEU A 371 -17.19 27.05 -11.74
N SER A 372 -15.97 27.13 -11.20
CA SER A 372 -14.78 27.58 -11.95
C SER A 372 -14.50 26.67 -13.16
N MET A 373 -14.63 25.36 -13.01
CA MET A 373 -14.51 24.42 -14.14
C MET A 373 -15.52 24.72 -15.25
N SER A 374 -16.75 25.12 -14.92
CA SER A 374 -17.75 25.49 -15.92
C SER A 374 -17.48 26.87 -16.53
N ILE A 375 -17.14 27.88 -15.72
CA ILE A 375 -16.91 29.26 -16.18
C ILE A 375 -15.72 29.34 -17.14
N TYR A 376 -14.62 28.66 -16.82
CA TYR A 376 -13.36 28.79 -17.54
C TYR A 376 -13.08 27.64 -18.54
N GLU A 377 -14.07 26.78 -18.83
CA GLU A 377 -13.92 25.76 -19.88
C GLU A 377 -13.86 26.43 -21.27
N ALA A 378 -12.79 26.13 -22.00
CA ALA A 378 -12.54 26.72 -23.32
C ALA A 378 -13.48 26.14 -24.38
N ASP A 379 -13.77 24.85 -24.31
CA ASP A 379 -14.70 24.19 -25.23
C ASP A 379 -16.15 24.26 -24.72
N ARG A 380 -16.83 25.34 -25.08
CA ARG A 380 -18.26 25.55 -24.79
C ARG A 380 -19.20 24.56 -25.49
N THR A 381 -18.71 23.77 -26.44
CA THR A 381 -19.51 22.76 -27.16
C THR A 381 -19.38 21.36 -26.56
N SER A 382 -18.54 21.20 -25.54
CA SER A 382 -18.28 19.93 -24.89
C SER A 382 -19.55 19.35 -24.25
N PRO A 383 -19.96 18.11 -24.58
CA PRO A 383 -21.11 17.48 -23.93
C PRO A 383 -20.86 17.25 -22.44
N THR A 384 -19.60 17.07 -22.04
CA THR A 384 -19.18 16.93 -20.64
C THR A 384 -19.49 18.21 -19.86
N LEU A 385 -19.21 19.38 -20.45
CA LEU A 385 -19.52 20.67 -19.83
C LEU A 385 -21.03 20.85 -19.66
N SER A 386 -21.83 20.49 -20.66
CA SER A 386 -23.29 20.56 -20.55
C SER A 386 -23.82 19.72 -19.39
N ILE A 387 -23.26 18.52 -19.16
CA ILE A 387 -23.64 17.67 -18.02
C ILE A 387 -23.24 18.34 -16.69
N LEU A 388 -22.01 18.88 -16.60
CA LEU A 388 -21.56 19.60 -15.41
C LEU A 388 -22.51 20.78 -15.09
N GLU A 389 -22.90 21.56 -16.10
CA GLU A 389 -23.79 22.71 -15.93
C GLU A 389 -25.18 22.30 -15.44
N GLN A 390 -25.74 21.20 -15.96
CA GLN A 390 -27.01 20.66 -15.45
C GLN A 390 -26.90 20.22 -13.99
N GLU A 391 -25.78 19.61 -13.59
CA GLU A 391 -25.54 19.25 -12.20
C GLU A 391 -25.34 20.47 -11.30
N LEU A 392 -24.63 21.49 -11.79
CA LEU A 392 -24.43 22.75 -11.08
C LEU A 392 -25.74 23.46 -10.78
N LEU A 393 -26.74 23.41 -11.68
CA LEU A 393 -28.06 24.02 -11.44
C LEU A 393 -28.78 23.50 -10.20
N LYS A 394 -28.40 22.31 -9.68
CA LYS A 394 -28.90 21.80 -8.40
C LYS A 394 -28.40 22.61 -7.21
N TYR A 395 -27.35 23.41 -7.37
CA TYR A 395 -26.87 24.33 -6.34
C TYR A 395 -27.89 25.47 -6.16
N PRO A 396 -28.53 25.61 -4.99
CA PRO A 396 -29.60 26.59 -4.78
C PRO A 396 -29.16 28.04 -5.03
N GLY A 397 -27.87 28.36 -4.84
CA GLY A 397 -27.35 29.72 -5.06
C GLY A 397 -27.47 30.20 -6.50
N LEU A 398 -27.53 29.29 -7.49
CA LEU A 398 -27.74 29.64 -8.90
C LEU A 398 -29.19 29.95 -9.23
N GLU A 399 -30.15 29.57 -8.37
CA GLU A 399 -31.58 29.75 -8.62
C GLU A 399 -32.03 29.22 -10.00
N ASN A 400 -31.50 28.05 -10.39
CA ASN A 400 -31.70 27.43 -11.70
C ASN A 400 -31.32 28.32 -12.90
N ASN A 401 -30.38 29.26 -12.73
CA ASN A 401 -29.91 30.15 -13.79
C ASN A 401 -28.38 30.14 -13.93
N LEU A 402 -27.87 29.62 -15.04
CA LEU A 402 -26.43 29.57 -15.35
C LEU A 402 -25.82 30.96 -15.58
N GLU A 403 -26.60 31.97 -16.00
CA GLU A 403 -26.09 33.34 -16.17
C GLU A 403 -25.59 33.95 -14.85
N ARG A 404 -25.96 33.36 -13.71
CA ARG A 404 -25.53 33.78 -12.38
C ARG A 404 -24.24 33.13 -11.90
N GLN A 405 -23.64 32.23 -12.69
CA GLN A 405 -22.46 31.47 -12.27
C GLN A 405 -21.32 32.36 -11.77
N GLU A 406 -20.99 33.43 -12.49
CA GLU A 406 -19.95 34.37 -12.09
C GLU A 406 -20.29 35.03 -10.75
N ALA A 407 -21.46 35.68 -10.64
CA ALA A 407 -21.90 36.35 -9.41
C ALA A 407 -21.95 35.39 -8.20
N VAL A 408 -22.37 34.15 -8.40
CA VAL A 408 -22.40 33.12 -7.36
C VAL A 408 -20.99 32.69 -6.97
N ALA A 409 -20.09 32.50 -7.95
CA ALA A 409 -18.69 32.22 -7.69
C ALA A 409 -18.07 33.35 -6.86
N GLU A 410 -18.26 34.61 -7.21
CA GLU A 410 -17.77 35.76 -6.43
C GLU A 410 -18.30 35.78 -4.98
N GLY A 411 -19.56 35.38 -4.78
CA GLY A 411 -20.15 35.21 -3.46
C GLY A 411 -19.46 34.12 -2.63
N LEU A 412 -19.17 32.97 -3.24
CA LEU A 412 -18.41 31.89 -2.61
C LEU A 412 -16.98 32.32 -2.29
N GLU A 413 -16.32 33.06 -3.18
CA GLU A 413 -14.98 33.60 -2.92
C GLU A 413 -14.97 34.52 -1.71
N THR A 414 -15.92 35.44 -1.64
CA THR A 414 -16.07 36.35 -0.49
C THR A 414 -16.27 35.55 0.79
N LYS A 415 -17.08 34.49 0.75
CA LYS A 415 -17.27 33.58 1.89
C LYS A 415 -15.95 32.91 2.29
N LEU A 416 -15.19 32.36 1.35
CA LEU A 416 -13.89 31.73 1.63
C LEU A 416 -12.88 32.70 2.27
N MET A 417 -12.89 33.97 1.86
CA MET A 417 -11.99 35.00 2.40
C MET A 417 -12.30 35.40 3.86
N VAL A 418 -13.54 35.19 4.33
CA VAL A 418 -13.96 35.55 5.71
C VAL A 418 -14.05 34.35 6.64
N LEU A 419 -13.92 33.12 6.13
CA LEU A 419 -13.96 31.92 6.96
C LEU A 419 -12.77 31.85 7.93
N PRO A 420 -12.94 31.21 9.10
CA PRO A 420 -11.91 31.17 10.12
C PRO A 420 -10.60 30.53 9.62
N SER A 421 -9.47 31.08 10.04
CA SER A 421 -8.14 30.54 9.71
C SER A 421 -7.71 29.38 10.62
N ASP A 422 -8.50 29.07 11.65
CA ASP A 422 -8.28 28.01 12.64
C ASP A 422 -8.98 26.71 12.20
N VAL A 423 -8.57 26.23 11.03
CA VAL A 423 -8.99 24.94 10.47
C VAL A 423 -7.83 23.96 10.50
N TYR A 424 -8.13 22.68 10.35
CA TYR A 424 -7.12 21.64 10.26
C TYR A 424 -6.09 21.94 9.17
N TYR A 425 -4.83 21.52 9.39
CA TYR A 425 -3.71 21.86 8.51
C TYR A 425 -3.94 21.43 7.06
N GLY A 426 -4.40 20.20 6.81
CA GLY A 426 -4.72 19.72 5.45
C GLY A 426 -5.81 20.55 4.76
N VAL A 427 -6.88 20.91 5.49
CA VAL A 427 -7.95 21.80 5.00
C VAL A 427 -7.40 23.16 4.64
N LYS A 428 -6.53 23.70 5.50
CA LYS A 428 -5.90 25.01 5.31
C LYS A 428 -5.03 25.04 4.06
N VAL A 429 -4.21 24.01 3.86
CA VAL A 429 -3.36 23.87 2.67
C VAL A 429 -4.24 23.76 1.42
N TYR A 430 -5.27 22.91 1.47
CA TYR A 430 -6.23 22.76 0.37
C TYR A 430 -6.94 24.08 0.03
N LEU A 431 -7.47 24.79 1.04
CA LEU A 431 -8.07 26.12 0.89
C LEU A 431 -7.09 27.10 0.23
N TYR A 432 -5.86 27.17 0.71
CA TYR A 432 -4.87 28.08 0.15
C TYR A 432 -4.53 27.79 -1.31
N ARG A 433 -4.53 26.53 -1.73
CA ARG A 433 -4.38 26.15 -3.14
C ARG A 433 -5.56 26.65 -3.97
N VAL A 434 -6.78 26.51 -3.46
CA VAL A 434 -7.99 27.04 -4.12
C VAL A 434 -7.96 28.57 -4.19
N MET A 435 -7.55 29.26 -3.12
CA MET A 435 -7.38 30.71 -3.11
C MET A 435 -6.32 31.18 -4.12
N GLU A 436 -5.21 30.46 -4.26
CA GLU A 436 -4.20 30.77 -5.26
C GLU A 436 -4.77 30.71 -6.68
N VAL A 437 -5.55 29.67 -6.99
CA VAL A 437 -6.27 29.54 -8.26
C VAL A 437 -7.27 30.70 -8.47
N MET A 438 -8.12 30.97 -7.48
CA MET A 438 -9.09 32.09 -7.51
C MET A 438 -8.41 33.41 -7.87
N LEU A 439 -7.31 33.72 -7.19
CA LEU A 439 -6.61 34.99 -7.35
C LEU A 439 -5.85 35.05 -8.68
N GLN A 440 -5.33 33.93 -9.18
CA GLN A 440 -4.73 33.85 -10.51
C GLN A 440 -5.75 34.12 -11.63
N HIS A 441 -6.97 33.57 -11.55
CA HIS A 441 -8.04 33.91 -12.49
C HIS A 441 -8.37 35.40 -12.52
N ARG A 442 -8.29 36.07 -11.36
CA ARG A 442 -8.50 37.51 -11.22
C ARG A 442 -7.25 38.35 -11.49
N SER A 443 -6.14 37.74 -11.88
CA SER A 443 -4.84 38.43 -12.02
C SER A 443 -4.47 39.26 -10.78
N THR A 444 -4.83 38.78 -9.59
CA THR A 444 -4.68 39.47 -8.30
C THR A 444 -3.50 38.87 -7.54
N PRO A 445 -2.67 39.68 -6.85
CA PRO A 445 -1.53 39.16 -6.11
C PRO A 445 -1.96 38.25 -4.95
N LEU A 446 -1.17 37.20 -4.71
CA LEU A 446 -1.38 36.26 -3.62
C LEU A 446 -1.09 36.94 -2.26
N PRO A 447 -2.03 36.94 -1.30
CA PRO A 447 -1.77 37.46 0.04
C PRO A 447 -0.62 36.73 0.73
N GLN A 448 0.16 37.45 1.53
CA GLN A 448 1.36 36.91 2.18
C GLN A 448 1.07 35.68 3.04
N PHE A 449 -0.07 35.62 3.71
CA PHE A 449 -0.44 34.48 4.56
C PHE A 449 -0.72 33.22 3.74
N VAL A 450 -1.37 33.35 2.57
CA VAL A 450 -1.61 32.25 1.62
C VAL A 450 -0.28 31.79 1.05
N HIS A 451 0.55 32.73 0.57
CA HIS A 451 1.88 32.44 0.06
C HIS A 451 2.73 31.67 1.08
N SER A 452 2.73 32.13 2.34
CA SER A 452 3.47 31.49 3.43
C SER A 452 2.99 30.07 3.71
N GLY A 453 1.67 29.86 3.68
CA GLY A 453 1.06 28.53 3.85
C GLY A 453 1.33 27.57 2.68
N LEU A 454 1.56 28.10 1.48
CA LEU A 454 1.88 27.32 0.28
C LEU A 454 3.37 27.10 0.04
N MET A 455 4.27 27.62 0.89
CA MET A 455 5.72 27.47 0.67
C MET A 455 6.21 26.01 0.65
N ARG A 456 5.49 25.11 1.31
CA ARG A 456 5.79 23.68 1.32
C ARG A 456 5.00 22.89 0.27
N VAL A 457 4.09 23.56 -0.45
CA VAL A 457 3.29 22.92 -1.50
C VAL A 457 4.12 22.90 -2.78
N PRO A 458 4.23 21.74 -3.45
CA PRO A 458 5.03 21.59 -4.67
C PRO A 458 4.47 22.41 -5.83
N ALA A 459 5.33 22.86 -6.74
CA ALA A 459 4.91 23.71 -7.86
C ALA A 459 3.83 23.06 -8.74
N GLY A 460 3.93 21.76 -9.03
CA GLY A 460 2.93 21.02 -9.81
C GLY A 460 1.56 20.91 -9.14
N LEU A 461 1.46 21.22 -7.84
CA LEU A 461 0.20 21.28 -7.09
C LEU A 461 -0.30 22.72 -6.88
N ARG A 462 0.36 23.72 -7.45
CA ARG A 462 0.06 25.14 -7.22
C ARG A 462 -0.57 25.81 -8.44
N GLY A 463 -1.40 26.81 -8.15
CA GLY A 463 -2.07 27.63 -9.16
C GLY A 463 -2.83 26.86 -10.23
N MET A 464 -2.97 27.48 -11.40
CA MET A 464 -3.68 26.93 -12.56
C MET A 464 -3.05 25.64 -13.11
N GLU A 465 -1.74 25.45 -12.95
CA GLU A 465 -1.03 24.25 -13.39
C GLU A 465 -1.45 23.01 -12.60
N SER A 466 -2.02 23.20 -11.39
CA SER A 466 -2.53 22.10 -10.58
C SER A 466 -3.78 21.42 -11.16
N PHE A 467 -4.42 21.99 -12.19
CA PHE A 467 -5.58 21.39 -12.84
C PHE A 467 -5.16 20.32 -13.85
N VAL A 468 -5.49 19.07 -13.54
CA VAL A 468 -5.17 17.92 -14.40
C VAL A 468 -6.42 17.12 -14.74
N ASN A 469 -6.47 16.57 -15.94
CA ASN A 469 -7.46 15.54 -16.27
C ASN A 469 -6.89 14.20 -15.79
N TYR A 470 -7.50 13.61 -14.74
CA TYR A 470 -6.94 12.41 -14.10
C TYR A 470 -6.77 11.23 -15.07
N GLU A 471 -7.63 11.12 -16.08
CA GLU A 471 -7.56 10.04 -17.06
C GLU A 471 -6.34 10.19 -17.98
N THR A 472 -6.06 11.40 -18.49
CA THR A 472 -4.93 11.65 -19.40
C THR A 472 -3.61 11.85 -18.65
N GLU A 473 -3.64 12.50 -17.48
CA GLU A 473 -2.47 12.82 -16.66
C GLU A 473 -1.74 11.55 -16.19
N ARG A 474 -2.47 10.44 -16.09
CA ARG A 474 -1.89 9.15 -15.73
C ARG A 474 -0.73 8.75 -16.65
N SER A 475 -0.84 9.03 -17.96
CA SER A 475 0.23 8.73 -18.92
C SER A 475 1.45 9.64 -18.78
N VAL A 476 1.29 10.84 -18.20
CA VAL A 476 2.35 11.81 -17.94
C VAL A 476 3.10 11.44 -16.66
N VAL A 477 2.35 11.14 -15.60
CA VAL A 477 2.88 10.81 -14.27
C VAL A 477 3.51 9.41 -14.23
N TYR A 478 3.02 8.50 -15.07
CA TYR A 478 3.49 7.12 -15.15
C TYR A 478 3.84 6.72 -16.59
N PRO A 479 4.92 7.29 -17.16
CA PRO A 479 5.28 7.08 -18.57
C PRO A 479 5.70 5.63 -18.86
N ASP A 480 6.21 4.92 -17.85
CA ASP A 480 6.70 3.54 -17.97
C ASP A 480 5.57 2.50 -17.95
N LEU A 481 4.31 2.92 -17.78
CA LEU A 481 3.16 2.03 -17.92
C LEU A 481 2.85 1.83 -19.40
N VAL A 482 3.41 0.76 -19.98
CA VAL A 482 2.88 0.22 -21.23
C VAL A 482 1.51 -0.39 -20.90
N PHE A 483 0.45 0.26 -21.37
CA PHE A 483 -0.90 -0.28 -21.28
C PHE A 483 -1.04 -1.42 -22.29
N ASP A 484 -0.57 -2.62 -21.94
CA ASP A 484 -1.10 -3.80 -22.60
C ASP A 484 -2.56 -3.96 -22.16
N SER A 485 -3.44 -4.12 -23.15
CA SER A 485 -4.89 -4.13 -22.95
C SER A 485 -5.39 -5.25 -22.05
N ASP A 486 -4.54 -6.21 -21.69
CA ASP A 486 -4.76 -7.25 -20.68
C ASP A 486 -3.40 -7.75 -20.18
N GLY A 487 -2.70 -7.02 -19.31
CA GLY A 487 -1.42 -7.52 -18.82
C GLY A 487 -0.53 -6.57 -18.07
N TRP A 488 0.33 -7.12 -17.23
CA TRP A 488 1.25 -6.44 -16.33
C TRP A 488 2.41 -5.82 -17.13
N PRO A 489 2.97 -4.65 -16.77
CA PRO A 489 4.07 -4.07 -17.53
C PRO A 489 5.34 -4.92 -17.36
N GLY A 490 5.80 -5.54 -18.45
CA GLY A 490 7.14 -6.11 -18.49
C GLY A 490 8.18 -5.01 -18.27
N ALA A 491 9.05 -5.18 -17.28
CA ALA A 491 10.16 -4.27 -17.04
C ALA A 491 10.98 -4.13 -18.33
N VAL A 492 11.02 -2.92 -18.90
CA VAL A 492 11.95 -2.59 -19.98
C VAL A 492 13.34 -2.62 -19.35
N SER A 493 14.10 -3.66 -19.68
CA SER A 493 15.52 -3.73 -19.33
C SER A 493 16.22 -2.54 -19.97
N SER A 494 16.73 -1.62 -19.16
CA SER A 494 17.75 -0.67 -19.59
C SER A 494 19.06 -1.43 -19.83
N GLN A 495 19.17 -2.04 -21.01
CA GLN A 495 20.45 -2.28 -21.64
C GLN A 495 20.67 -1.13 -22.62
N ASP A 496 21.41 -0.12 -22.15
CA ASP A 496 22.37 0.69 -22.91
C ASP A 496 22.91 1.79 -21.98
N ASP A 497 24.00 1.45 -21.27
CA ASP A 497 25.22 2.27 -21.09
C ASP A 497 26.28 1.50 -20.28
#